data_AF-A0A7V7ZC30-F1
#
_entry.id   AF-A0A7V7ZC30-F1
#
_cell.length_a   1.000
_cell.length_b   1.000
_cell.length_c   1.000
_cell.angle_alpha   90.00
_cell.angle_beta   90.00
_cell.angle_gamma   90.00
#
_symmetry.space_group_name_H-M   'P 1'
#
loop_
_entity.id
_entity.type
_entity.pdbx_description
1 polymer ?
#
loop_
_entity_poly.entity_id
_entity_poly.type
_entity_poly.pdbx_seq_one_letter_code
_entity_poly.pdbx_strand_id
1 'polypeptide(L)'
;MILQHASRAAGALALAACLAALACAPAQAGNQKEEALADSVRLALSRAIRDERPPQPRFSSQPQQQQYQQWLAQMSQRLQRKVPDAQSRTELLETIWYESRRAGLEPALVLGLIQVESAYRKYAVSLAGARGYMQVMPFWTGVIGDHDRSKLFHMQTNLRYGCAILRMYLDMEKGDLFLALGRYNGSRGRADYPNAVRAAWKQWEFKQ
;
A
#
# COMPACT_ATOMS: atom_id res chain seq x y z
N MET A 1 6.69 -40.65 67.45
CA MET A 1 6.70 -39.25 66.99
C MET A 1 6.38 -39.26 65.50
N ILE A 2 5.15 -38.84 65.14
CA ILE A 2 4.71 -38.25 63.85
C ILE A 2 4.77 -39.20 62.62
N LEU A 3 3.64 -39.71 62.09
CA LEU A 3 2.78 -39.13 61.01
C LEU A 3 3.60 -38.87 59.72
N GLN A 4 3.23 -39.14 58.46
CA GLN A 4 1.95 -39.26 57.78
C GLN A 4 2.17 -39.54 56.27
N HIS A 5 1.14 -40.13 55.66
CA HIS A 5 0.59 -39.89 54.31
C HIS A 5 1.38 -40.19 53.02
N ALA A 6 0.80 -41.15 52.29
CA ALA A 6 0.77 -41.23 50.84
C ALA A 6 0.31 -39.92 50.16
N SER A 7 0.86 -39.64 48.97
CA SER A 7 0.27 -38.70 48.02
C SER A 7 0.54 -39.15 46.58
N ARG A 8 -0.56 -39.27 45.83
CA ARG A 8 -0.66 -39.41 44.38
C ARG A 8 -0.46 -38.04 43.72
N ALA A 9 0.17 -37.98 42.55
CA ALA A 9 -0.14 -37.04 41.46
C ALA A 9 0.69 -37.45 40.22
N ALA A 10 0.10 -38.16 39.25
CA ALA A 10 -0.61 -37.58 38.11
C ALA A 10 0.30 -36.71 37.23
N GLY A 11 0.86 -37.33 36.19
CA GLY A 11 1.57 -36.65 35.12
C GLY A 11 0.62 -35.77 34.32
N ALA A 12 0.90 -34.46 34.29
CA ALA A 12 0.23 -33.53 33.41
C ALA A 12 1.02 -33.44 32.09
N LEU A 13 0.44 -33.95 31.00
CA LEU A 13 0.88 -33.63 29.64
C LEU A 13 0.74 -32.11 29.42
N ALA A 14 1.87 -31.44 29.27
CA ALA A 14 1.91 -30.06 28.80
C ALA A 14 1.65 -30.03 27.28
N LEU A 15 0.39 -29.87 26.89
CA LEU A 15 0.04 -29.44 25.53
C LEU A 15 0.38 -27.96 25.40
N ALA A 16 1.57 -27.66 24.87
CA ALA A 16 1.93 -26.32 24.45
C ALA A 16 1.12 -25.97 23.20
N ALA A 17 -0.02 -25.30 23.38
CA ALA A 17 -0.76 -24.68 22.30
C ALA A 17 0.05 -23.47 21.80
N CYS A 18 0.77 -23.65 20.70
CA CYS A 18 1.35 -22.55 19.94
C CYS A 18 0.22 -21.71 19.32
N LEU A 19 -0.27 -20.73 20.07
CA LEU A 19 -1.02 -19.60 19.54
C LEU A 19 -0.05 -18.79 18.66
N ALA A 20 -0.06 -19.08 17.36
CA ALA A 20 0.54 -18.23 16.34
C ALA A 20 -0.21 -16.89 16.34
N ALA A 21 0.26 -15.96 17.16
CA ALA A 21 -0.15 -14.57 17.08
C ALA A 21 0.20 -14.07 15.67
N LEU A 22 -0.83 -13.83 14.86
CA LEU A 22 -0.74 -13.03 13.65
C LEU A 22 -0.34 -11.61 14.08
N ALA A 23 0.96 -11.40 14.27
CA ALA A 23 1.54 -10.10 14.49
C ALA A 23 1.30 -9.26 13.23
N CYS A 24 0.26 -8.44 13.29
CA CYS A 24 0.00 -7.39 12.32
C CYS A 24 1.12 -6.36 12.52
N ALA A 25 2.20 -6.49 11.74
CA ALA A 25 3.31 -5.53 11.80
C ALA A 25 2.74 -4.10 11.60
N PRO A 26 3.18 -3.13 12.41
CA PRO A 26 2.74 -1.75 12.24
C PRO A 26 3.10 -1.25 10.83
N ALA A 27 2.31 -0.31 10.32
CA ALA A 27 2.60 0.42 9.10
C ALA A 27 3.95 1.12 9.25
N GLN A 28 5.01 0.55 8.65
CA GLN A 28 6.39 1.01 8.80
C GLN A 28 6.68 2.11 7.76
N ALA A 29 5.87 3.18 7.75
CA ALA A 29 6.20 4.38 6.99
C ALA A 29 7.47 4.99 7.62
N GLY A 30 8.56 5.05 6.86
CA GLY A 30 9.81 5.64 7.30
C GLY A 30 9.71 7.16 7.42
N ASN A 31 10.82 7.79 7.80
CA ASN A 31 10.87 9.23 8.03
C ASN A 31 11.09 9.98 6.71
N GLN A 32 10.15 9.86 5.77
CA GLN A 32 10.16 10.62 4.52
C GLN A 32 10.20 12.13 4.83
N LYS A 33 11.17 12.83 4.24
CA LYS A 33 11.35 14.27 4.44
C LYS A 33 10.85 15.04 3.23
N GLU A 34 10.43 16.27 3.46
CA GLU A 34 10.16 17.21 2.38
C GLU A 34 11.46 17.48 1.62
N GLU A 35 11.39 17.39 0.28
CA GLU A 35 12.51 17.67 -0.61
C GLU A 35 12.20 18.92 -1.44
N ALA A 36 13.22 19.74 -1.70
CA ALA A 36 13.07 20.87 -2.59
C ALA A 36 12.82 20.37 -4.03
N LEU A 37 11.62 20.60 -4.55
CA LEU A 37 11.25 20.29 -5.93
C LEU A 37 11.47 21.51 -6.82
N ALA A 38 11.95 21.26 -8.05
CA ALA A 38 11.91 22.26 -9.10
C ALA A 38 10.46 22.68 -9.38
N ASP A 39 10.24 23.95 -9.68
CA ASP A 39 8.90 24.50 -9.89
C ASP A 39 8.12 23.80 -11.01
N SER A 40 8.81 23.37 -12.05
CA SER A 40 8.23 22.57 -13.14
C SER A 40 7.68 21.22 -12.66
N VAL A 41 8.43 20.53 -11.79
CA VAL A 41 8.02 19.24 -11.19
C VAL A 41 6.84 19.46 -10.26
N ARG A 42 6.90 20.50 -9.41
CA ARG A 42 5.80 20.88 -8.52
C ARG A 42 4.52 21.16 -9.29
N LEU A 43 4.61 21.95 -10.37
CA LEU A 43 3.47 22.29 -11.22
C LEU A 43 2.88 21.05 -11.92
N ALA A 44 3.73 20.18 -12.45
CA ALA A 44 3.30 18.94 -13.09
C ALA A 44 2.54 18.03 -12.11
N LEU A 45 3.06 17.85 -10.90
CA LEU A 45 2.42 17.08 -9.83
C LEU A 45 1.10 17.71 -9.38
N SER A 46 1.07 19.04 -9.21
CA SER A 46 -0.16 19.71 -8.78
C SER A 46 -1.28 19.55 -9.81
N ARG A 47 -0.95 19.64 -11.11
CA ARG A 47 -1.90 19.34 -12.19
C ARG A 47 -2.37 17.88 -12.15
N ALA A 48 -1.44 16.94 -11.95
CA ALA A 48 -1.77 15.51 -11.89
C ALA A 48 -2.70 15.16 -10.72
N ILE A 49 -2.62 15.90 -9.61
CA ILE A 49 -3.42 15.66 -8.40
C ILE A 49 -4.80 16.31 -8.48
N ARG A 50 -4.89 17.54 -9.00
CA ARG A 50 -6.16 18.29 -9.13
C ARG A 50 -7.14 17.71 -10.13
N ASP A 51 -6.78 16.64 -10.83
CA ASP A 51 -7.50 16.15 -12.01
C ASP A 51 -8.95 15.66 -11.79
N GLU A 52 -9.49 15.39 -10.61
CA GLU A 52 -10.88 14.94 -10.29
C GLU A 52 -11.69 13.95 -11.19
N ARG A 53 -11.24 13.55 -12.39
CA ARG A 53 -11.99 12.63 -13.25
C ARG A 53 -12.23 11.31 -12.52
N PRO A 54 -13.44 10.72 -12.57
CA PRO A 54 -13.74 9.46 -11.93
C PRO A 54 -12.76 8.37 -12.37
N PRO A 55 -12.29 7.50 -11.45
CA PRO A 55 -11.28 6.50 -11.75
C PRO A 55 -11.93 5.29 -12.44
N GLN A 56 -12.46 5.49 -13.64
CA GLN A 56 -13.10 4.44 -14.42
C GLN A 56 -12.12 3.89 -15.47
N PRO A 57 -11.76 2.60 -15.41
CA PRO A 57 -11.00 1.96 -16.47
C PRO A 57 -11.76 2.03 -17.80
N ARG A 58 -11.11 2.56 -18.83
CA ARG A 58 -11.63 2.59 -20.21
C ARG A 58 -10.76 1.71 -21.09
N PHE A 59 -11.38 0.89 -21.93
CA PHE A 59 -10.70 -0.05 -22.81
C PHE A 59 -11.04 0.26 -24.26
N SER A 60 -10.04 0.20 -25.14
CA SER A 60 -10.24 0.46 -26.57
C SER A 60 -10.63 -0.79 -27.36
N SER A 61 -10.55 -1.98 -26.75
CA SER A 61 -10.86 -3.25 -27.40
C SER A 61 -11.45 -4.28 -26.42
N GLN A 62 -12.24 -5.22 -26.97
CA GLN A 62 -12.84 -6.33 -26.23
C GLN A 62 -11.80 -7.22 -25.52
N PRO A 63 -10.64 -7.59 -26.15
CA PRO A 63 -9.63 -8.38 -25.46
C PRO A 63 -9.04 -7.68 -24.22
N GLN A 64 -8.81 -6.36 -24.28
CA GLN A 64 -8.32 -5.60 -23.13
C GLN A 64 -9.34 -5.58 -21.99
N GLN A 65 -10.62 -5.41 -22.33
CA GLN A 65 -11.70 -5.45 -21.35
C GLN A 65 -11.80 -6.83 -20.68
N GLN A 66 -11.71 -7.91 -21.46
CA GLN A 66 -11.74 -9.27 -20.93
C GLN A 66 -10.55 -9.55 -20.00
N GLN A 67 -9.35 -9.12 -20.39
CA GLN A 67 -8.15 -9.23 -19.55
C GLN A 67 -8.31 -8.47 -18.23
N TYR A 68 -8.88 -7.27 -18.27
CA TYR A 68 -9.18 -6.51 -17.06
C TYR A 68 -10.20 -7.22 -16.16
N GLN A 69 -11.26 -7.80 -16.72
CA GLN A 69 -12.25 -8.53 -15.93
C GLN A 69 -11.65 -9.77 -15.26
N GLN A 70 -10.78 -10.51 -15.94
CA GLN A 70 -10.04 -11.62 -15.36
C GLN A 70 -9.10 -11.16 -14.23
N TRP A 71 -8.39 -10.05 -14.46
CA TRP A 71 -7.56 -9.42 -13.44
C TRP A 71 -8.38 -9.03 -12.20
N LEU A 72 -9.51 -8.33 -12.42
CA LEU A 72 -10.38 -7.85 -11.35
C LEU A 72 -10.93 -9.02 -10.52
N ALA A 73 -11.41 -10.07 -11.18
CA ALA A 73 -11.89 -11.27 -10.50
C ALA A 73 -10.80 -11.93 -9.64
N GLN A 74 -9.60 -12.13 -10.21
CA GLN A 74 -8.49 -12.76 -9.50
C GLN A 74 -8.00 -11.92 -8.31
N MET A 75 -7.83 -10.60 -8.49
CA MET A 75 -7.38 -9.72 -7.42
C MET A 75 -8.46 -9.53 -6.34
N SER A 76 -9.74 -9.49 -6.73
CA SER A 76 -10.86 -9.44 -5.78
C SER A 76 -10.87 -10.68 -4.88
N GLN A 77 -10.65 -11.87 -5.43
CA GLN A 77 -10.55 -13.09 -4.62
C GLN A 77 -9.36 -13.03 -3.65
N ARG A 78 -8.17 -12.63 -4.11
CA ARG A 78 -6.96 -12.53 -3.26
C ARG A 78 -7.15 -11.51 -2.13
N LEU A 79 -7.84 -10.41 -2.40
CA LEU A 79 -8.01 -9.30 -1.47
C LEU A 79 -9.20 -9.49 -0.50
N GLN A 80 -10.08 -10.47 -0.73
CA GLN A 80 -11.30 -10.71 0.06
C GLN A 80 -11.04 -10.78 1.57
N ARG A 81 -9.94 -11.40 2.01
CA ARG A 81 -9.62 -11.52 3.45
C ARG A 81 -9.24 -10.18 4.10
N LYS A 82 -8.72 -9.23 3.32
CA LYS A 82 -8.26 -7.92 3.81
C LYS A 82 -9.33 -6.83 3.63
N VAL A 83 -10.15 -6.95 2.59
CA VAL A 83 -11.28 -6.06 2.31
C VAL A 83 -12.51 -6.94 2.07
N PRO A 84 -13.24 -7.34 3.14
CA PRO A 84 -14.35 -8.30 3.02
C PRO A 84 -15.54 -7.79 2.21
N ASP A 85 -15.85 -6.50 2.35
CA ASP A 85 -16.94 -5.86 1.59
C ASP A 85 -16.64 -5.87 0.09
N ALA A 86 -17.56 -6.44 -0.70
CA ALA A 86 -17.35 -6.68 -2.13
C ALA A 86 -17.38 -5.39 -2.95
N GLN A 87 -18.24 -4.45 -2.59
CA GLN A 87 -18.33 -3.16 -3.25
C GLN A 87 -17.05 -2.36 -3.03
N SER A 88 -16.65 -2.14 -1.77
CA SER A 88 -15.43 -1.43 -1.42
C SER A 88 -14.18 -2.05 -2.04
N ARG A 89 -14.13 -3.39 -2.12
CA ARG A 89 -13.02 -4.11 -2.75
C ARG A 89 -12.97 -3.86 -4.27
N THR A 90 -14.11 -3.84 -4.93
CA THR A 90 -14.21 -3.55 -6.37
C THR A 90 -13.80 -2.11 -6.66
N GLU A 91 -14.35 -1.14 -5.93
CA GLU A 91 -14.03 0.27 -6.06
C GLU A 91 -12.53 0.54 -5.80
N LEU A 92 -11.94 -0.14 -4.81
CA LEU A 92 -10.52 -0.06 -4.52
C LEU A 92 -9.66 -0.60 -5.68
N LEU A 93 -10.01 -1.76 -6.23
CA LEU A 93 -9.26 -2.36 -7.35
C LEU A 93 -9.38 -1.54 -8.62
N GLU A 94 -10.57 -1.02 -8.94
CA GLU A 94 -10.78 -0.08 -10.04
C GLU A 94 -9.92 1.18 -9.90
N THR A 95 -9.92 1.76 -8.69
CA THR A 95 -9.15 2.96 -8.41
C THR A 95 -7.65 2.69 -8.46
N ILE A 96 -7.18 1.56 -7.92
CA ILE A 96 -5.77 1.13 -8.03
C ILE A 96 -5.39 0.98 -9.50
N TRP A 97 -6.18 0.25 -10.29
CA TRP A 97 -5.91 0.05 -11.71
C TRP A 97 -5.79 1.39 -12.44
N TYR A 98 -6.76 2.27 -12.25
CA TYR A 98 -6.82 3.56 -12.91
C TYR A 98 -5.65 4.48 -12.52
N GLU A 99 -5.42 4.69 -11.22
CA GLU A 99 -4.40 5.61 -10.71
C GLU A 99 -2.98 5.09 -11.02
N SER A 100 -2.76 3.77 -10.95
CA SER A 100 -1.48 3.16 -11.35
C SER A 100 -1.19 3.40 -12.83
N ARG A 101 -2.15 3.05 -13.70
CA ARG A 101 -2.00 3.20 -15.15
C ARG A 101 -1.81 4.66 -15.55
N ARG A 102 -2.55 5.59 -14.94
CA ARG A 102 -2.41 7.03 -15.23
C ARG A 102 -1.02 7.56 -14.85
N ALA A 103 -0.41 7.04 -13.79
CA ALA A 103 0.95 7.38 -13.38
C ALA A 103 2.05 6.57 -14.12
N GLY A 104 1.70 5.67 -15.03
CA GLY A 104 2.67 4.80 -15.70
C GLY A 104 3.29 3.75 -14.77
N LEU A 105 2.54 3.30 -13.77
CA LEU A 105 2.93 2.27 -12.81
C LEU A 105 2.17 0.97 -13.08
N GLU A 106 2.77 -0.16 -12.72
CA GLU A 106 2.10 -1.45 -12.78
C GLU A 106 1.11 -1.61 -11.62
N PRO A 107 -0.15 -2.04 -11.86
CA PRO A 107 -1.12 -2.24 -10.78
C PRO A 107 -0.64 -3.21 -9.69
N ALA A 108 0.13 -4.24 -10.04
CA ALA A 108 0.67 -5.20 -9.09
C ALA A 108 1.71 -4.57 -8.14
N LEU A 109 2.53 -3.63 -8.64
CA LEU A 109 3.46 -2.87 -7.81
C LEU A 109 2.71 -2.03 -6.78
N VAL A 110 1.66 -1.32 -7.20
CA VAL A 110 0.85 -0.47 -6.31
C VAL A 110 0.08 -1.31 -5.28
N LEU A 111 -0.48 -2.47 -5.68
CA LEU A 111 -1.04 -3.44 -4.75
C LEU A 111 -0.03 -3.88 -3.69
N GLY A 112 1.19 -4.26 -4.11
CA GLY A 112 2.26 -4.67 -3.21
C GLY A 112 2.69 -3.56 -2.26
N LEU A 113 2.80 -2.32 -2.74
CA LEU A 113 3.12 -1.16 -1.91
C LEU A 113 2.03 -0.92 -0.85
N ILE A 114 0.75 -0.91 -1.23
CA ILE A 114 -0.36 -0.71 -0.27
C ILE A 114 -0.39 -1.81 0.79
N GLN A 115 -0.06 -3.05 0.42
CA GLN A 115 0.06 -4.15 1.38
C GLN A 115 1.11 -3.86 2.45
N VAL A 116 2.29 -3.38 2.06
CA VAL A 116 3.38 -3.04 2.98
C VAL A 116 3.05 -1.79 3.80
N GLU A 117 2.47 -0.77 3.16
CA GLU A 117 2.21 0.52 3.79
C GLU A 117 1.06 0.48 4.80
N SER A 118 -0.08 -0.10 4.44
CA SER A 118 -1.29 -0.01 5.28
C SER A 118 -1.96 -1.35 5.54
N ALA A 119 -1.54 -2.42 4.86
CA ALA A 119 -2.29 -3.67 4.77
C ALA A 119 -3.74 -3.44 4.32
N TYR A 120 -3.95 -2.50 3.39
CA TYR A 120 -5.25 -2.08 2.84
C TYR A 120 -6.20 -1.39 3.85
N ARG A 121 -5.66 -0.76 4.90
CA ARG A 121 -6.45 0.00 5.87
C ARG A 121 -6.62 1.46 5.42
N LYS A 122 -7.85 1.83 5.05
CA LYS A 122 -8.23 3.18 4.60
C LYS A 122 -7.84 4.30 5.57
N TYR A 123 -8.00 4.06 6.88
CA TYR A 123 -7.76 5.06 7.93
C TYR A 123 -6.44 4.84 8.68
N ALA A 124 -5.47 4.15 8.07
CA ALA A 124 -4.16 3.95 8.69
C ALA A 124 -3.43 5.28 8.89
N VAL A 125 -2.83 5.46 10.07
CA VAL A 125 -1.95 6.56 10.41
C VAL A 125 -0.67 6.00 11.03
N SER A 126 0.49 6.32 10.47
CA SER A 126 1.77 5.93 11.04
C SER A 126 2.18 6.85 12.20
N LEU A 127 3.21 6.44 12.96
CA LEU A 127 3.81 7.29 13.99
C LEU A 127 4.41 8.60 13.40
N ALA A 128 4.89 8.55 12.17
CA ALA A 128 5.38 9.72 11.44
C ALA A 128 4.24 10.62 10.90
N GLY A 129 2.98 10.18 11.02
CA GLY A 129 1.80 10.92 10.58
C GLY A 129 1.39 10.66 9.12
N ALA A 130 1.98 9.66 8.46
CA ALA A 130 1.61 9.22 7.12
C ALA A 130 0.19 8.66 7.10
N ARG A 131 -0.59 8.88 6.02
CA ARG A 131 -2.04 8.62 6.01
C ARG A 131 -2.52 7.73 4.86
N GLY A 132 -3.51 6.90 5.15
CA GLY A 132 -4.29 6.15 4.16
C GLY A 132 -3.57 4.97 3.53
N TYR A 133 -4.11 4.48 2.40
CA TYR A 133 -3.68 3.25 1.74
C TYR A 133 -2.20 3.20 1.39
N MET A 134 -1.68 4.28 0.78
CA MET A 134 -0.28 4.39 0.35
C MET A 134 0.58 5.18 1.34
N GLN A 135 0.08 5.44 2.56
CA GLN A 135 0.76 6.18 3.63
C GLN A 135 1.42 7.48 3.12
N VAL A 136 0.62 8.36 2.52
CA VAL A 136 1.10 9.63 2.00
C VAL A 136 1.37 10.58 3.17
N MET A 137 2.53 11.22 3.18
CA MET A 137 2.87 12.23 4.20
C MET A 137 2.05 13.52 4.03
N PRO A 138 1.50 14.10 5.11
CA PRO A 138 0.63 15.27 5.00
C PRO A 138 1.25 16.52 4.39
N PHE A 139 2.58 16.71 4.44
CA PHE A 139 3.22 17.89 3.85
C PHE A 139 2.98 17.97 2.33
N TRP A 140 2.79 16.82 1.66
CA TRP A 140 2.51 16.78 0.23
C TRP A 140 1.26 17.58 -0.16
N THR A 141 0.25 17.68 0.72
CA THR A 141 -0.93 18.49 0.41
C THR A 141 -0.61 19.98 0.33
N GLY A 142 0.43 20.46 1.03
CA GLY A 142 0.94 21.82 0.88
C GLY A 142 1.86 21.99 -0.33
N VAL A 143 2.71 20.99 -0.61
CA VAL A 143 3.69 21.07 -1.71
C VAL A 143 3.01 21.06 -3.08
N ILE A 144 2.00 20.20 -3.28
CA ILE A 144 1.38 19.94 -4.60
C ILE A 144 -0.17 19.96 -4.57
N GLY A 145 -0.78 20.23 -3.42
CA GLY A 145 -2.23 20.17 -3.21
C GLY A 145 -2.91 21.48 -2.85
N ASP A 146 -3.94 21.36 -2.02
CA ASP A 146 -4.79 22.44 -1.47
C ASP A 146 -4.64 22.60 0.05
N HIS A 147 -3.59 22.00 0.63
CA HIS A 147 -3.29 21.95 2.06
C HIS A 147 -4.28 21.13 2.92
N ASP A 148 -5.33 20.54 2.33
CA ASP A 148 -6.29 19.73 3.08
C ASP A 148 -5.77 18.30 3.31
N ARG A 149 -5.18 18.09 4.49
CA ARG A 149 -4.62 16.81 4.92
C ARG A 149 -5.69 15.74 5.19
N SER A 150 -6.95 16.13 5.38
CA SER A 150 -8.04 15.17 5.64
C SER A 150 -8.36 14.35 4.38
N LYS A 151 -8.15 14.94 3.20
CA LYS A 151 -8.37 14.29 1.91
C LYS A 151 -7.48 13.08 1.66
N LEU A 152 -6.37 12.94 2.41
CA LEU A 152 -5.51 11.77 2.34
C LEU A 152 -6.19 10.49 2.87
N PHE A 153 -7.36 10.56 3.49
CA PHE A 153 -8.19 9.39 3.81
C PHE A 153 -9.24 9.06 2.73
N HIS A 154 -9.41 9.91 1.72
CA HIS A 154 -10.22 9.59 0.55
C HIS A 154 -9.43 8.69 -0.40
N MET A 155 -10.02 7.59 -0.82
CA MET A 155 -9.36 6.52 -1.57
C MET A 155 -8.71 7.03 -2.87
N GLN A 156 -9.48 7.70 -3.72
CA GLN A 156 -8.99 8.22 -4.99
C GLN A 156 -7.87 9.23 -4.78
N THR A 157 -8.05 10.20 -3.87
CA THR A 157 -7.02 11.20 -3.57
C THR A 157 -5.75 10.53 -3.04
N ASN A 158 -5.85 9.60 -2.09
CA ASN A 158 -4.69 8.92 -1.53
C ASN A 158 -3.89 8.16 -2.59
N LEU A 159 -4.57 7.37 -3.41
CA LEU A 159 -3.96 6.60 -4.50
C LEU A 159 -3.34 7.52 -5.55
N ARG A 160 -3.99 8.65 -5.85
CA ARG A 160 -3.50 9.67 -6.78
C ARG A 160 -2.20 10.31 -6.31
N TYR A 161 -2.15 10.75 -5.06
CA TYR A 161 -0.93 11.29 -4.47
C TYR A 161 0.17 10.24 -4.47
N GLY A 162 -0.09 9.05 -3.91
CA GLY A 162 0.92 8.01 -3.79
C GLY A 162 1.49 7.57 -5.13
N CYS A 163 0.64 7.36 -6.15
CA CYS A 163 1.09 6.99 -7.50
C CYS A 163 1.90 8.12 -8.16
N ALA A 164 1.47 9.37 -8.06
CA ALA A 164 2.19 10.51 -8.65
C ALA A 164 3.56 10.72 -7.97
N ILE A 165 3.63 10.60 -6.64
CA ILE A 165 4.88 10.72 -5.87
C ILE A 165 5.83 9.58 -6.22
N LEU A 166 5.34 8.32 -6.29
CA LEU A 166 6.18 7.18 -6.67
C LEU A 166 6.72 7.31 -8.10
N ARG A 167 5.89 7.76 -9.05
CA ARG A 167 6.34 8.04 -10.43
C ARG A 167 7.44 9.10 -10.45
N MET A 168 7.25 10.21 -9.75
CA MET A 168 8.27 11.26 -9.64
C MET A 168 9.59 10.69 -9.08
N TYR A 169 9.54 9.88 -8.02
CA TYR A 169 10.75 9.28 -7.46
C TYR A 169 11.41 8.27 -8.41
N LEU A 170 10.63 7.52 -9.19
CA LEU A 170 11.18 6.70 -10.27
C LEU A 170 11.89 7.54 -11.32
N ASP A 171 11.34 8.69 -11.72
CA ASP A 171 12.00 9.60 -12.67
C ASP A 171 13.30 10.18 -12.10
N MET A 172 13.28 10.61 -10.83
CA MET A 172 14.47 11.14 -10.14
C MET A 172 15.59 10.09 -10.01
N GLU A 173 15.23 8.83 -9.78
CA GLU A 173 16.17 7.72 -9.68
C GLU A 173 16.43 7.01 -11.02
N LYS A 174 16.07 7.66 -12.14
CA LYS A 174 16.35 7.18 -13.51
C LYS A 174 15.80 5.77 -13.79
N GLY A 175 14.64 5.45 -13.21
CA GLY A 175 13.98 4.15 -13.33
C GLY A 175 14.45 3.09 -12.33
N ASP A 176 15.40 3.40 -11.44
CA ASP A 176 15.80 2.47 -10.38
C ASP A 176 14.69 2.38 -9.32
N LEU A 177 13.90 1.31 -9.40
CA LEU A 177 12.80 1.05 -8.48
C LEU A 177 13.28 0.82 -7.04
N PHE A 178 14.47 0.24 -6.84
CA PHE A 178 14.99 0.01 -5.50
C PHE A 178 15.27 1.34 -4.79
N LEU A 179 15.94 2.27 -5.48
CA LEU A 179 16.20 3.60 -4.95
C LEU A 179 14.92 4.42 -4.81
N ALA A 180 13.99 4.33 -5.77
CA ALA A 180 12.72 5.05 -5.72
C ALA A 180 11.84 4.62 -4.54
N LEU A 181 11.74 3.31 -4.27
CA LEU A 181 11.02 2.79 -3.10
C LEU A 181 11.69 3.21 -1.79
N GLY A 182 13.03 3.12 -1.74
CA GLY A 182 13.76 3.62 -0.57
C GLY A 182 13.50 5.10 -0.32
N ARG A 183 13.45 5.92 -1.37
CA ARG A 183 13.11 7.35 -1.26
C ARG A 183 11.65 7.58 -0.85
N TYR A 184 10.71 6.84 -1.44
CA TYR A 184 9.28 6.90 -1.10
C TYR A 184 9.04 6.71 0.40
N ASN A 185 9.73 5.73 0.99
CA ASN A 185 9.65 5.46 2.43
C ASN A 185 10.50 6.41 3.29
N GLY A 186 11.55 7.02 2.74
CA GLY A 186 12.55 7.78 3.52
C GLY A 186 13.72 6.94 4.05
N SER A 187 13.96 5.77 3.47
CA SER A 187 15.05 4.83 3.78
C SER A 187 15.98 4.58 2.58
N ARG A 188 16.15 5.58 1.70
CA ARG A 188 16.96 5.48 0.46
C ARG A 188 18.34 4.85 0.73
N GLY A 189 18.68 3.83 -0.05
CA GLY A 189 19.93 3.06 0.09
C GLY A 189 19.85 1.89 1.09
N ARG A 190 18.74 1.70 1.81
CA ARG A 190 18.49 0.53 2.65
C ARG A 190 17.60 -0.48 1.94
N ALA A 191 17.90 -1.76 2.12
CA ALA A 191 17.27 -2.82 1.34
C ALA A 191 15.92 -3.33 1.91
N ASP A 192 15.70 -3.17 3.22
CA ASP A 192 14.56 -3.82 3.92
C ASP A 192 13.21 -3.43 3.31
N TYR A 193 12.96 -2.13 3.16
CA TYR A 193 11.69 -1.64 2.62
C TYR A 193 11.50 -1.99 1.13
N PRO A 194 12.44 -1.70 0.21
CA PRO A 194 12.31 -2.12 -1.19
C PRO A 194 12.14 -3.63 -1.36
N ASN A 195 12.84 -4.44 -0.55
CA ASN A 195 12.71 -5.90 -0.60
C ASN A 195 11.32 -6.36 -0.13
N ALA A 196 10.76 -5.75 0.92
CA ALA A 196 9.41 -6.04 1.39
C ALA A 196 8.36 -5.72 0.31
N VAL A 197 8.46 -4.55 -0.32
CA VAL A 197 7.55 -4.16 -1.41
C VAL A 197 7.70 -5.07 -2.62
N ARG A 198 8.94 -5.42 -3.00
CA ARG A 198 9.18 -6.37 -4.10
C ARG A 198 8.62 -7.76 -3.81
N ALA A 199 8.74 -8.24 -2.57
CA ALA A 199 8.17 -9.52 -2.16
C ALA A 199 6.63 -9.49 -2.22
N ALA A 200 6.01 -8.39 -1.77
CA ALA A 200 4.57 -8.21 -1.88
C ALA A 200 4.12 -8.09 -3.36
N TRP A 201 4.81 -7.30 -4.18
CA TRP A 201 4.51 -7.13 -5.61
C TRP A 201 4.45 -8.46 -6.34
N LYS A 202 5.40 -9.37 -6.12
CA LYS A 202 5.38 -10.72 -6.73
C LYS A 202 4.12 -11.53 -6.41
N GLN A 203 3.49 -11.29 -5.26
CA GLN A 203 2.23 -11.96 -4.88
C GLN A 203 1.01 -11.40 -5.63
N TRP A 204 1.13 -10.19 -6.18
CA TRP A 204 0.07 -9.48 -6.90
C TRP A 204 0.23 -9.52 -8.42
N GLU A 205 1.29 -10.15 -8.94
CA GLU A 205 1.44 -10.39 -10.37
C GLU A 205 0.22 -11.13 -10.92
N PHE A 206 -0.29 -10.61 -12.03
CA PHE A 206 -1.36 -11.22 -12.80
C PHE A 206 -0.74 -12.23 -13.76
N LYS A 207 -1.00 -13.51 -13.50
CA LYS A 207 -0.59 -14.60 -14.37
C LYS A 207 -1.77 -14.93 -15.27
N GLN A 208 -1.55 -14.79 -16.57
CA GLN A 208 -2.47 -15.19 -17.63
C GLN A 208 -2.48 -16.71 -17.78
#